data_AF-A0A8J4C030-F1
#
_entry.id   AF-A0A8J4C030-F1
#
_cell.length_a   1.000
_cell.length_b   1.000
_cell.length_c   1.000
_cell.angle_alpha   90.00
_cell.angle_beta   90.00
_cell.angle_gamma   90.00
#
_symmetry.space_group_name_H-M   'P 1'
#
loop_
_entity.id
_entity.type
_entity.pdbx_description
1 polymer ?
#
loop_
_entity_poly.entity_id
_entity_poly.type
_entity_poly.pdbx_seq_one_letter_code
_entity_poly.pdbx_strand_id
1 'polypeptide(L)'
;MQLTQGPTFAAHRAAARPAARRVCVRTNVARVPQVNAAAVATKPNWEALASEMELSSPLVIMDHALKTFGSDIAIAFSGAEDVALVEYAHLTGRPYRVFSLDTGRLNPETYRLFDAVEKHYKIRIEYTFPDAQEVMDLVRAKGLFSFYEDGHNECCRIRKVKPLRKQLKTLRAWITGQRKDQSPGTRTEVPVVQVDPVFEGVDGGPGSLIKYNPLSNITSVEVWNFLRVMNVPVNSLHSCGYISIGCEPCTRPVLPNQAEREGRWWWEDAAAKECGLHSGNIKKGDGTTEDRTADRDLWPAGSTVATLSKEEVRALAEGKRGKGTLAVLYAPWCRFCQALEPAYEALAARLADSNVTVAKYQADIDREFCNENLQLKTFPTIVYMPPDSKQVIKYPSERRDVDTLDMWVKTVAGK
;
A
#
# COMPACT_ATOMS: atom_id res chain seq x y z
N MET A 1 -19.56 -7.58 -75.39
CA MET A 1 -18.36 -8.21 -76.00
C MET A 1 -17.28 -7.13 -76.08
N GLN A 2 -16.01 -7.49 -75.84
CA GLN A 2 -14.79 -6.65 -75.59
C GLN A 2 -14.59 -6.34 -74.09
N LEU A 3 -13.83 -7.10 -73.28
CA LEU A 3 -12.42 -7.57 -73.29
C LEU A 3 -11.36 -6.44 -73.23
N THR A 4 -10.91 -6.18 -72.00
CA THR A 4 -9.52 -6.03 -71.49
C THR A 4 -8.45 -5.44 -72.41
N GLN A 5 -7.67 -4.45 -71.93
CA GLN A 5 -6.18 -4.48 -71.88
C GLN A 5 -5.65 -3.51 -70.80
N GLY A 6 -4.74 -4.00 -69.95
CA GLY A 6 -3.99 -3.20 -68.97
C GLY A 6 -2.67 -2.67 -69.55
N PRO A 7 -2.03 -1.67 -68.92
CA PRO A 7 -0.78 -1.11 -69.44
C PRO A 7 0.44 -1.90 -68.99
N THR A 8 1.33 -2.05 -69.98
CA THR A 8 2.63 -2.69 -70.05
C THR A 8 3.70 -2.14 -69.09
N PHE A 9 4.46 -3.04 -68.46
CA PHE A 9 5.71 -2.73 -67.75
C PHE A 9 6.85 -2.43 -68.74
N ALA A 10 7.45 -1.25 -68.66
CA ALA A 10 8.67 -0.89 -69.35
C ALA A 10 9.90 -1.22 -68.49
N ALA A 11 10.83 -2.02 -69.04
CA ALA A 11 12.09 -2.34 -68.40
C ALA A 11 13.11 -1.19 -68.55
N HIS A 12 13.58 -0.64 -67.42
CA HIS A 12 14.72 0.28 -67.41
C HIS A 12 16.02 -0.43 -67.02
N ARG A 13 17.01 -0.32 -67.93
CA ARG A 13 18.39 -0.77 -67.77
C ARG A 13 19.08 -0.04 -66.60
N ALA A 14 19.78 -0.81 -65.76
CA ALA A 14 20.63 -0.28 -64.69
C ALA A 14 21.89 0.38 -65.26
N ALA A 15 22.13 1.64 -64.88
CA ALA A 15 23.38 2.36 -65.15
C ALA A 15 24.38 2.13 -64.01
N ALA A 16 25.63 1.79 -64.34
CA ALA A 16 26.72 1.58 -63.40
C ALA A 16 27.16 2.91 -62.75
N ARG A 17 27.30 2.92 -61.41
CA ARG A 17 27.79 4.06 -60.62
C ARG A 17 29.33 4.15 -60.65
N PRO A 18 29.91 5.37 -60.66
CA PRO A 18 31.36 5.55 -60.63
C PRO A 18 31.95 5.34 -59.23
N ALA A 19 33.19 4.85 -59.18
CA ALA A 19 33.92 4.57 -57.95
C ALA A 19 34.29 5.86 -57.18
N ALA A 20 34.04 5.87 -55.86
CA ALA A 20 34.35 6.99 -54.99
C ALA A 20 35.86 7.07 -54.67
N ARG A 21 36.43 8.27 -54.85
CA ARG A 21 37.82 8.64 -54.55
C ARG A 21 38.03 8.70 -53.03
N ARG A 22 38.97 7.94 -52.47
CA ARG A 22 39.32 7.99 -51.04
C ARG A 22 40.09 9.27 -50.71
N VAL A 23 39.49 10.14 -49.91
CA VAL A 23 40.18 11.27 -49.26
C VAL A 23 40.72 10.76 -47.92
N CYS A 24 42.04 10.82 -47.74
CA CYS A 24 42.70 10.45 -46.48
C CYS A 24 42.65 11.65 -45.52
N VAL A 25 41.78 11.59 -44.52
CA VAL A 25 41.76 12.55 -43.41
C VAL A 25 42.69 12.03 -42.32
N ARG A 26 43.80 12.74 -42.06
CA ARG A 26 44.66 12.47 -40.90
C ARG A 26 43.94 12.97 -39.65
N THR A 27 43.52 12.06 -38.78
CA THR A 27 43.01 12.38 -37.44
C THR A 27 44.19 12.51 -36.47
N ASN A 28 44.41 13.72 -35.94
CA ASN A 28 45.24 13.90 -34.75
C ASN A 28 44.52 13.26 -33.56
N VAL A 29 45.04 12.13 -33.07
CA VAL A 29 44.57 11.50 -31.84
C VAL A 29 45.14 12.28 -30.66
N ALA A 30 44.32 13.14 -30.07
CA ALA A 30 44.63 13.72 -28.77
C ALA A 30 44.70 12.60 -27.72
N ARG A 31 45.77 12.59 -26.94
CA ARG A 31 46.02 11.61 -25.87
C ARG A 31 44.92 11.71 -24.82
N VAL A 32 44.10 10.66 -24.70
CA VAL A 32 43.10 10.51 -23.64
C VAL A 32 43.83 10.54 -22.29
N PRO A 33 43.43 11.39 -21.32
CA PRO A 33 43.99 11.32 -19.98
C PRO A 33 43.61 9.97 -19.38
N GLN A 34 44.61 9.20 -18.94
CA GLN A 34 44.36 8.00 -18.13
C GLN A 34 43.71 8.44 -16.82
N VAL A 35 42.41 8.14 -16.69
CA VAL A 35 41.68 8.26 -15.43
C VAL A 35 42.21 7.19 -14.48
N ASN A 36 42.77 7.63 -13.36
CA ASN A 36 43.21 6.76 -12.28
C ASN A 36 42.02 5.91 -11.78
N ALA A 37 42.13 4.60 -11.98
CA ALA A 37 41.30 3.62 -11.32
C ALA A 37 41.74 3.52 -9.85
N ALA A 38 40.93 4.07 -8.94
CA ALA A 38 40.69 3.57 -7.57
C ALA A 38 40.20 4.71 -6.65
N ALA A 39 38.95 5.14 -6.83
CA ALA A 39 38.09 5.38 -5.68
C ALA A 39 37.04 4.29 -5.75
N VAL A 40 37.19 3.24 -4.93
CA VAL A 40 36.10 2.31 -4.70
C VAL A 40 35.01 3.14 -4.04
N ALA A 41 34.01 3.58 -4.83
CA ALA A 41 32.85 4.26 -4.29
C ALA A 41 32.20 3.28 -3.31
N THR A 42 32.38 3.53 -2.02
CA THR A 42 31.67 2.81 -0.98
C THR A 42 30.18 2.91 -1.29
N LYS A 43 29.49 1.76 -1.40
CA LYS A 43 28.04 1.76 -1.58
C LYS A 43 27.44 2.64 -0.48
N PRO A 44 26.53 3.58 -0.81
CA PRO A 44 25.90 4.42 0.20
C PRO A 44 25.24 3.55 1.27
N ASN A 45 25.48 3.86 2.54
CA ASN A 45 24.80 3.20 3.64
C ASN A 45 23.42 3.85 3.83
N TRP A 46 22.40 3.27 3.21
CA TRP A 46 21.03 3.78 3.26
C TRP A 46 20.38 3.69 4.64
N GLU A 47 20.81 2.74 5.49
CA GLU A 47 20.32 2.61 6.87
C GLU A 47 20.85 3.74 7.76
N ALA A 48 22.13 4.09 7.59
CA ALA A 48 22.72 5.24 8.25
C ALA A 48 22.05 6.55 7.79
N LEU A 49 21.81 6.71 6.49
CA LEU A 49 21.10 7.87 5.95
C LEU A 49 19.67 7.96 6.49
N ALA A 50 18.95 6.83 6.55
CA ALA A 50 17.61 6.81 7.13
C ALA A 50 17.61 7.30 8.58
N SER A 51 18.60 6.89 9.37
CA SER A 51 18.76 7.31 10.76
C SER A 51 19.11 8.80 10.88
N GLU A 52 20.00 9.31 10.02
CA GLU A 52 20.37 10.73 9.97
C GLU A 52 19.18 11.62 9.58
N MET A 53 18.36 11.16 8.64
CA MET A 53 17.24 11.91 8.10
C MET A 53 15.92 11.69 8.85
N GLU A 54 15.88 10.85 9.89
CA GLU A 54 14.63 10.48 10.57
C GLU A 54 13.86 11.69 11.11
N LEU A 55 14.57 12.72 11.58
CA LEU A 55 13.97 13.97 12.08
C LEU A 55 14.04 15.14 11.06
N SER A 56 14.48 14.86 9.83
CA SER A 56 14.53 15.88 8.78
C SER A 56 13.13 16.24 8.28
N SER A 57 12.95 17.49 7.85
CA SER A 57 11.69 17.91 7.24
C SER A 57 11.47 17.25 5.87
N PRO A 58 10.22 17.11 5.40
CA PRO A 58 9.95 16.56 4.08
C PRO A 58 10.66 17.30 2.95
N LEU A 59 10.85 18.62 3.08
CA LEU A 59 11.58 19.44 2.11
C LEU A 59 13.06 19.07 2.03
N VAL A 60 13.72 18.82 3.17
CA VAL A 60 15.13 18.40 3.21
C VAL A 60 15.27 16.99 2.61
N ILE A 61 14.36 16.08 2.95
CA ILE A 61 14.33 14.73 2.39
C ILE A 61 14.14 14.77 0.87
N MET A 62 13.22 15.61 0.39
CA MET A 62 12.95 15.81 -1.02
C MET A 62 14.16 16.41 -1.76
N ASP A 63 14.78 17.46 -1.23
CA ASP A 63 15.97 18.09 -1.83
C ASP A 63 17.11 17.08 -1.98
N HIS A 64 17.37 16.30 -0.92
CA HIS A 64 18.38 15.24 -0.95
C HIS A 64 18.09 14.20 -2.03
N ALA A 65 16.85 13.69 -2.09
CA ALA A 65 16.46 12.65 -3.04
C ALA A 65 16.64 13.13 -4.49
N LEU A 66 16.11 14.32 -4.81
CA LEU A 66 16.20 14.92 -6.14
C LEU A 66 17.65 15.29 -6.52
N LYS A 67 18.46 15.78 -5.56
CA LYS A 67 19.88 16.05 -5.77
C LYS A 67 20.67 14.77 -6.06
N THR A 68 20.37 13.69 -5.36
CA THR A 68 21.13 12.43 -5.41
C THR A 68 20.90 11.66 -6.70
N PHE A 69 19.65 11.61 -7.16
CA PHE A 69 19.26 10.76 -8.29
C PHE A 69 18.92 11.53 -9.58
N GLY A 70 18.69 12.85 -9.50
CA GLY A 70 18.41 13.66 -10.68
C GLY A 70 17.22 13.13 -11.50
N SER A 71 17.47 12.73 -12.75
CA SER A 71 16.45 12.17 -13.63
C SER A 71 16.08 10.71 -13.35
N ASP A 72 16.86 10.00 -12.53
CA ASP A 72 16.68 8.57 -12.25
C ASP A 72 15.73 8.31 -11.05
N ILE A 73 15.06 9.36 -10.57
CA ILE A 73 14.03 9.30 -9.52
C ILE A 73 12.72 9.91 -10.01
N ALA A 74 11.61 9.36 -9.54
CA ALA A 74 10.29 9.92 -9.80
C ALA A 74 9.35 9.80 -8.59
N ILE A 75 8.41 10.74 -8.49
CA ILE A 75 7.36 10.77 -7.48
C ILE A 75 6.20 9.89 -7.95
N ALA A 76 5.82 8.92 -7.13
CA ALA A 76 4.61 8.14 -7.32
C ALA A 76 3.42 8.95 -6.79
N PHE A 77 2.63 9.54 -7.68
CA PHE A 77 1.45 10.34 -7.33
C PHE A 77 0.17 9.54 -7.58
N SER A 78 -0.60 9.29 -6.51
CA SER A 78 -1.83 8.50 -6.56
C SER A 78 -3.10 9.31 -6.83
N GLY A 79 -3.01 10.64 -6.80
CA GLY A 79 -4.15 11.54 -7.00
C GLY A 79 -4.99 11.72 -5.74
N ALA A 80 -4.34 11.71 -4.57
CA ALA A 80 -4.92 11.90 -3.25
C ALA A 80 -4.16 13.00 -2.47
N GLU A 81 -4.01 12.85 -1.16
CA GLU A 81 -3.30 13.82 -0.31
C GLU A 81 -1.77 13.83 -0.54
N ASP A 82 -1.25 12.81 -1.24
CA ASP A 82 0.15 12.70 -1.65
C ASP A 82 0.58 13.73 -2.72
N VAL A 83 -0.35 14.56 -3.21
CA VAL A 83 -0.03 15.78 -3.96
C VAL A 83 0.90 16.72 -3.17
N ALA A 84 0.92 16.61 -1.83
CA ALA A 84 1.90 17.30 -0.99
C ALA A 84 3.36 17.03 -1.41
N LEU A 85 3.67 15.83 -1.93
CA LEU A 85 5.01 15.52 -2.43
C LEU A 85 5.37 16.32 -3.69
N VAL A 86 4.39 16.57 -4.56
CA VAL A 86 4.58 17.39 -5.76
C VAL A 86 4.87 18.84 -5.35
N GLU A 87 4.14 19.36 -4.37
CA GLU A 87 4.41 20.68 -3.80
C GLU A 87 5.81 20.75 -3.16
N TYR A 88 6.19 19.78 -2.32
CA TYR A 88 7.54 19.76 -1.74
C TYR A 88 8.63 19.71 -2.81
N ALA A 89 8.45 18.90 -3.87
CA ALA A 89 9.40 18.85 -4.98
C ALA A 89 9.48 20.19 -5.71
N HIS A 90 8.34 20.84 -5.95
CA HIS A 90 8.29 22.18 -6.54
C HIS A 90 9.07 23.21 -5.70
N LEU A 91 8.91 23.19 -4.38
CA LEU A 91 9.59 24.10 -3.46
C LEU A 91 11.12 23.91 -3.43
N THR A 92 11.65 22.74 -3.80
CA THR A 92 13.11 22.55 -3.92
C THR A 92 13.73 23.36 -5.07
N GLY A 93 12.92 23.78 -6.06
CA GLY A 93 13.40 24.40 -7.29
C GLY A 93 14.19 23.47 -8.22
N ARG A 94 14.27 22.17 -7.92
CA ARG A 94 14.95 21.18 -8.76
C ARG A 94 13.99 20.62 -9.83
N PRO A 95 14.52 20.14 -10.97
CA PRO A 95 13.73 19.30 -11.88
C PRO A 95 13.27 18.03 -11.17
N TYR A 96 12.02 17.62 -11.41
CA TYR A 96 11.45 16.40 -10.85
C TYR A 96 10.53 15.72 -11.86
N ARG A 97 10.36 14.41 -11.71
CA ARG A 97 9.45 13.57 -12.50
C ARG A 97 8.31 13.08 -11.62
N VAL A 98 7.13 12.96 -12.20
CA VAL A 98 5.94 12.43 -11.53
C VAL A 98 5.33 11.34 -12.41
N PHE A 99 4.98 10.21 -11.82
CA PHE A 99 4.24 9.16 -12.49
C PHE A 99 3.00 8.76 -11.69
N SER A 100 1.97 8.29 -12.40
CA SER A 100 0.71 7.86 -11.79
C SER A 100 0.28 6.51 -12.39
N LEU A 101 -0.22 5.63 -11.52
CA LEU A 101 -0.75 4.34 -11.95
C LEU A 101 -2.23 4.49 -12.28
N ASP A 102 -2.56 4.53 -13.57
CA ASP A 102 -3.94 4.49 -14.00
C ASP A 102 -4.41 3.04 -14.09
N THR A 103 -5.23 2.63 -13.13
CA THR A 103 -5.79 1.27 -13.08
C THR A 103 -6.93 1.04 -14.06
N GLY A 104 -7.42 2.11 -14.73
CA GLY A 104 -8.64 2.16 -15.52
C GLY A 104 -9.92 2.15 -14.68
N ARG A 105 -9.80 2.29 -13.35
CA ARG A 105 -10.91 2.23 -12.37
C ARG A 105 -10.77 3.30 -11.28
N LEU A 106 -10.06 4.39 -11.56
CA LEU A 106 -9.95 5.53 -10.66
C LEU A 106 -11.24 6.33 -10.65
N ASN A 107 -11.44 7.14 -9.60
CA ASN A 107 -12.57 8.07 -9.57
C ASN A 107 -12.41 9.14 -10.66
N PRO A 108 -13.49 9.61 -11.30
CA PRO A 108 -13.45 10.76 -12.19
C PRO A 108 -12.78 11.99 -11.57
N GLU A 109 -12.99 12.22 -10.27
CA GLU A 109 -12.38 13.30 -9.49
C GLU A 109 -10.85 13.18 -9.42
N THR A 110 -10.32 11.95 -9.37
CA THR A 110 -8.87 11.69 -9.41
C THR A 110 -8.28 12.11 -10.76
N TYR A 111 -8.96 11.84 -11.88
CA TYR A 111 -8.51 12.33 -13.20
C TYR A 111 -8.55 13.85 -13.31
N ARG A 112 -9.59 14.50 -12.77
CA ARG A 112 -9.67 15.96 -12.75
C ARG A 112 -8.55 16.57 -11.90
N LEU A 113 -8.18 15.92 -10.80
CA LEU A 113 -7.04 16.36 -10.00
C LEU A 113 -5.73 16.23 -10.78
N PHE A 114 -5.50 15.12 -11.50
CA PHE A 114 -4.28 14.97 -12.31
C PHE A 114 -4.13 16.11 -13.34
N ASP A 115 -5.20 16.43 -14.06
CA ASP A 115 -5.23 17.56 -15.01
C ASP A 115 -4.99 18.92 -14.30
N ALA A 116 -5.59 19.14 -13.13
CA ALA A 116 -5.38 20.34 -12.34
C ALA A 116 -3.91 20.48 -11.86
N VAL A 117 -3.30 19.39 -11.41
CA VAL A 117 -1.90 19.33 -10.96
C VAL A 117 -0.95 19.59 -12.13
N GLU A 118 -1.14 18.96 -13.29
CA GLU A 118 -0.32 19.24 -14.48
C GLU A 118 -0.36 20.72 -14.86
N LYS A 119 -1.55 21.33 -14.86
CA LYS A 119 -1.73 22.75 -15.18
C LYS A 119 -1.11 23.68 -14.14
N HIS A 120 -1.30 23.36 -12.86
CA HIS A 120 -0.82 24.17 -11.75
C HIS A 120 0.71 24.21 -11.71
N TYR A 121 1.37 23.04 -11.78
CA TYR A 121 2.82 22.92 -11.68
C TYR A 121 3.55 22.98 -13.03
N LYS A 122 2.81 23.00 -14.14
CA LYS A 122 3.35 22.97 -15.51
C LYS A 122 4.24 21.75 -15.76
N ILE A 123 3.80 20.60 -15.25
CA ILE A 123 4.46 19.30 -15.40
C ILE A 123 3.67 18.38 -16.33
N ARG A 124 4.27 17.27 -16.73
CA ARG A 124 3.59 16.16 -17.39
C ARG A 124 3.73 14.90 -16.53
N ILE A 125 2.60 14.31 -16.16
CA ILE A 125 2.56 13.09 -15.38
C ILE A 125 2.76 11.90 -16.33
N GLU A 126 3.66 11.01 -15.96
CA GLU A 126 3.91 9.76 -16.66
C GLU A 126 2.84 8.73 -16.25
N TYR A 127 1.77 8.61 -17.04
CA TYR A 127 0.71 7.63 -16.77
C TYR A 127 1.14 6.21 -17.15
N THR A 128 1.02 5.29 -16.20
CA THR A 128 1.26 3.86 -16.43
C THR A 128 -0.06 3.09 -16.39
N PHE A 129 -0.37 2.38 -17.48
CA PHE A 129 -1.61 1.62 -17.65
C PHE A 129 -1.40 0.11 -17.47
N PRO A 130 -2.44 -0.66 -17.12
CA PRO A 130 -2.41 -2.11 -17.14
C PRO A 130 -2.24 -2.70 -18.53
N ASP A 131 -1.72 -3.92 -18.56
CA ASP A 131 -1.73 -4.73 -19.77
C ASP A 131 -3.18 -5.09 -20.14
N ALA A 132 -3.58 -4.74 -21.37
CA ALA A 132 -4.95 -4.90 -21.81
C ALA A 132 -5.37 -6.37 -21.87
N GLN A 133 -4.48 -7.27 -22.29
CA GLN A 133 -4.80 -8.69 -22.41
C GLN A 133 -5.02 -9.30 -21.02
N GLU A 134 -4.13 -9.01 -20.07
CA GLU A 134 -4.31 -9.49 -18.69
C GLU A 134 -5.60 -8.99 -18.03
N VAL A 135 -5.99 -7.74 -18.32
CA VAL A 135 -7.26 -7.18 -17.84
C VAL A 135 -8.44 -7.88 -18.48
N MET A 136 -8.41 -8.12 -19.79
CA MET A 136 -9.48 -8.84 -20.49
C MET A 136 -9.64 -10.27 -19.96
N ASP A 137 -8.54 -10.97 -19.73
CA ASP A 137 -8.55 -12.34 -19.23
C ASP A 137 -9.16 -12.41 -17.82
N LEU A 138 -8.75 -11.51 -16.90
CA LEU A 138 -9.33 -11.40 -15.57
C LEU A 138 -10.86 -11.14 -15.64
N VAL A 139 -11.27 -10.16 -16.45
CA VAL A 139 -12.68 -9.74 -16.50
C VAL A 139 -13.55 -10.80 -17.17
N ARG A 140 -13.07 -11.52 -18.19
CA ARG A 140 -13.81 -12.62 -18.82
C ARG A 140 -13.99 -13.80 -17.86
N ALA A 141 -12.98 -14.09 -17.05
CA ALA A 141 -13.02 -15.22 -16.11
C ALA A 141 -13.84 -14.90 -14.85
N LYS A 142 -13.73 -13.67 -14.30
CA LYS A 142 -14.21 -13.35 -12.95
C LYS A 142 -15.08 -12.08 -12.86
N GLY A 143 -15.41 -11.46 -13.99
CA GLY A 143 -16.19 -10.23 -14.03
C GLY A 143 -15.44 -8.97 -13.59
N LEU A 144 -16.17 -7.86 -13.44
CA LEU A 144 -15.60 -6.53 -13.16
C LEU A 144 -15.34 -6.26 -11.66
N PHE A 145 -15.76 -7.16 -10.78
CA PHE A 145 -15.81 -6.96 -9.33
C PHE A 145 -15.32 -8.17 -8.51
N SER A 146 -14.50 -9.04 -9.11
CA SER A 146 -13.97 -10.25 -8.44
C SER A 146 -13.31 -9.98 -7.09
N PHE A 147 -12.77 -8.78 -6.90
CA PHE A 147 -12.11 -8.36 -5.67
C PHE A 147 -13.02 -8.31 -4.43
N TYR A 148 -14.35 -8.25 -4.58
CA TYR A 148 -15.25 -8.37 -3.43
C TYR A 148 -15.36 -9.80 -2.90
N GLU A 149 -15.09 -10.80 -3.74
CA GLU A 149 -15.21 -12.22 -3.40
C GLU A 149 -13.83 -12.83 -3.13
N ASP A 150 -12.87 -12.58 -4.02
CA ASP A 150 -11.52 -13.15 -3.99
C ASP A 150 -10.51 -12.31 -3.21
N GLY A 151 -10.93 -11.12 -2.75
CA GLY A 151 -10.04 -10.08 -2.25
C GLY A 151 -9.31 -9.32 -3.37
N HIS A 152 -8.75 -8.17 -3.01
CA HIS A 152 -8.25 -7.18 -3.96
C HIS A 152 -6.94 -7.58 -4.66
N ASN A 153 -6.22 -8.55 -4.12
CA ASN A 153 -4.84 -8.87 -4.48
C ASN A 153 -4.65 -9.15 -5.97
N GLU A 154 -5.50 -9.98 -6.58
CA GLU A 154 -5.35 -10.34 -7.99
C GLU A 154 -5.59 -9.15 -8.92
N CYS A 155 -6.68 -8.41 -8.69
CA CYS A 155 -7.01 -7.21 -9.46
C CYS A 155 -5.91 -6.15 -9.30
N CYS A 156 -5.43 -5.89 -8.08
CA CYS A 156 -4.33 -4.96 -7.85
C CYS A 156 -3.01 -5.46 -8.44
N ARG A 157 -2.74 -6.78 -8.46
CA ARG A 157 -1.54 -7.33 -9.10
C ARG A 157 -1.51 -6.98 -10.58
N ILE A 158 -2.62 -7.18 -11.28
CA ILE A 158 -2.75 -6.92 -12.72
C ILE A 158 -2.80 -5.42 -13.00
N ARG A 159 -3.65 -4.68 -12.27
CA ARG A 159 -3.93 -3.27 -12.57
C ARG A 159 -2.95 -2.27 -12.01
N LYS A 160 -2.19 -2.63 -10.98
CA LYS A 160 -1.36 -1.69 -10.21
C LYS A 160 0.08 -2.18 -10.04
N VAL A 161 0.29 -3.40 -9.55
CA VAL A 161 1.64 -3.91 -9.23
C VAL A 161 2.45 -4.19 -10.49
N LYS A 162 1.87 -4.88 -11.48
CA LYS A 162 2.57 -5.17 -12.75
C LYS A 162 2.94 -3.90 -13.53
N PRO A 163 2.03 -2.92 -13.71
CA PRO A 163 2.38 -1.61 -14.29
C PRO A 163 3.47 -0.89 -13.50
N LEU A 164 3.34 -0.83 -12.16
CA LEU A 164 4.38 -0.22 -11.32
C LEU A 164 5.75 -0.85 -11.55
N ARG A 165 5.83 -2.19 -11.58
CA ARG A 165 7.10 -2.89 -11.84
C ARG A 165 7.73 -2.48 -13.16
N LYS A 166 6.93 -2.28 -14.22
CA LYS A 166 7.43 -1.81 -15.51
C LYS A 166 8.00 -0.38 -15.39
N GLN A 167 7.32 0.51 -14.67
CA GLN A 167 7.79 1.88 -14.44
C GLN A 167 9.07 1.91 -13.58
N LEU A 168 9.10 1.19 -12.46
CA LEU A 168 10.23 1.21 -11.51
C LEU A 168 11.53 0.62 -12.11
N LYS A 169 11.44 -0.31 -13.06
CA LYS A 169 12.61 -0.78 -13.82
C LYS A 169 13.32 0.31 -14.61
N THR A 170 12.69 1.46 -14.80
CA THR A 170 13.30 2.64 -15.45
C THR A 170 13.95 3.62 -14.47
N LEU A 171 13.88 3.33 -13.16
CA LEU A 171 14.33 4.23 -12.09
C LEU A 171 15.35 3.57 -11.17
N ARG A 172 16.19 4.39 -10.54
CA ARG A 172 17.10 3.98 -9.45
C ARG A 172 16.54 4.33 -8.08
N ALA A 173 15.60 5.28 -8.03
CA ALA A 173 14.85 5.59 -6.82
C ALA A 173 13.41 6.00 -7.13
N TRP A 174 12.55 5.97 -6.11
CA TRP A 174 11.18 6.48 -6.20
C TRP A 174 10.73 7.06 -4.86
N ILE A 175 9.78 7.99 -4.94
CA ILE A 175 9.27 8.74 -3.79
C ILE A 175 7.79 8.39 -3.61
N THR A 176 7.38 8.04 -2.38
CA THR A 176 5.97 7.70 -2.08
C THR A 176 5.43 8.48 -0.90
N GLY A 177 4.11 8.72 -0.90
CA GLY A 177 3.41 9.47 0.16
C GLY A 177 3.04 8.62 1.37
N GLN A 178 3.73 7.51 1.61
CA GLN A 178 3.42 6.63 2.73
C GLN A 178 3.78 7.30 4.06
N ARG A 179 2.84 7.30 5.01
CA ARG A 179 3.02 7.86 6.36
C ARG A 179 2.74 6.83 7.43
N LYS A 180 3.38 6.97 8.59
CA LYS A 180 3.20 6.07 9.75
C LYS A 180 1.79 6.15 10.32
N ASP A 181 1.16 7.32 10.27
CA ASP A 181 -0.17 7.57 10.85
C ASP A 181 -1.34 7.04 10.03
N GLN A 182 -1.10 6.64 8.77
CA GLN A 182 -2.15 6.21 7.86
C GLN A 182 -2.83 4.91 8.30
N SER A 183 -2.11 4.01 8.97
CA SER A 183 -2.67 2.71 9.33
C SER A 183 -2.14 2.24 10.69
N PRO A 184 -3.03 2.05 11.68
CA PRO A 184 -2.68 1.41 12.94
C PRO A 184 -2.08 0.01 12.67
N GLY A 185 -0.77 -0.14 12.90
CA GLY A 185 -0.06 -1.42 12.89
C GLY A 185 0.53 -1.91 11.55
N THR A 186 0.08 -1.44 10.38
CA THR A 186 0.71 -1.86 9.09
C THR A 186 1.80 -0.91 8.59
N ARG A 187 1.80 0.35 9.04
CA ARG A 187 2.71 1.41 8.54
C ARG A 187 3.56 2.09 9.60
N THR A 188 3.47 1.66 10.86
CA THR A 188 4.14 2.29 12.02
C THR A 188 5.66 2.34 11.92
N GLU A 189 6.27 1.46 11.11
CA GLU A 189 7.73 1.34 10.96
C GLU A 189 8.25 1.82 9.59
N VAL A 190 7.48 2.61 8.82
CA VAL A 190 7.94 3.09 7.51
C VAL A 190 9.15 4.02 7.69
N PRO A 191 10.34 3.73 7.14
CA PRO A 191 11.49 4.63 7.26
C PRO A 191 11.43 5.75 6.22
N VAL A 192 12.10 6.87 6.49
CA VAL A 192 12.19 8.01 5.56
C VAL A 192 12.94 7.66 4.27
N VAL A 193 13.89 6.75 4.33
CA VAL A 193 14.64 6.19 3.18
C VAL A 193 14.88 4.71 3.43
N GLN A 194 14.79 3.89 2.39
CA GLN A 194 15.15 2.48 2.46
C GLN A 194 15.56 1.94 1.09
N VAL A 195 16.32 0.87 1.09
CA VAL A 195 16.39 -0.02 -0.06
C VAL A 195 15.01 -0.66 -0.24
N ASP A 196 14.43 -0.59 -1.44
CA ASP A 196 13.10 -1.10 -1.70
C ASP A 196 13.05 -2.63 -1.48
N PRO A 197 12.20 -3.12 -0.58
CA PRO A 197 12.16 -4.54 -0.23
C PRO A 197 11.35 -5.39 -1.21
N VAL A 198 10.66 -4.80 -2.19
CA VAL A 198 9.68 -5.48 -3.07
C VAL A 198 10.07 -5.42 -4.55
N PHE A 199 10.74 -4.35 -4.96
CA PHE A 199 10.98 -4.04 -6.37
C PHE A 199 12.45 -3.82 -6.70
N GLU A 200 12.77 -3.97 -7.98
CA GLU A 200 14.09 -3.75 -8.57
C GLU A 200 14.08 -2.46 -9.40
N GLY A 201 15.25 -1.82 -9.49
CA GLY A 201 15.48 -0.62 -10.30
C GLY A 201 16.17 -0.93 -11.63
N VAL A 202 16.74 0.10 -12.28
CA VAL A 202 17.44 0.00 -13.59
C VAL A 202 18.50 -1.09 -13.62
N ASP A 203 19.21 -1.31 -12.51
CA ASP A 203 20.29 -2.30 -12.44
C ASP A 203 19.81 -3.73 -12.10
N GLY A 204 18.50 -3.94 -11.89
CA GLY A 204 17.87 -5.26 -11.75
C GLY A 204 18.31 -6.13 -10.56
N GLY A 205 19.29 -5.69 -9.77
CA GLY A 205 19.80 -6.45 -8.63
C GLY A 205 18.87 -6.36 -7.41
N PRO A 206 18.89 -7.35 -6.50
CA PRO A 206 18.30 -7.20 -5.17
C PRO A 206 18.80 -5.92 -4.49
N GLY A 207 17.87 -5.05 -4.09
CA GLY A 207 18.17 -3.76 -3.48
C GLY A 207 18.70 -2.66 -4.40
N SER A 208 18.47 -2.79 -5.72
CA SER A 208 18.85 -1.79 -6.73
C SER A 208 17.96 -0.54 -6.78
N LEU A 209 16.81 -0.56 -6.11
CA LEU A 209 15.86 0.56 -6.07
C LEU A 209 15.81 1.18 -4.68
N ILE A 210 15.93 2.51 -4.60
CA ILE A 210 15.81 3.23 -3.32
C ILE A 210 14.43 3.87 -3.19
N LYS A 211 13.76 3.66 -2.06
CA LYS A 211 12.44 4.22 -1.77
C LYS A 211 12.56 5.32 -0.72
N TYR A 212 12.10 6.52 -1.07
CA TYR A 212 11.95 7.65 -0.16
C TYR A 212 10.49 7.78 0.30
N ASN A 213 10.29 8.05 1.58
CA ASN A 213 9.00 8.37 2.19
C ASN A 213 9.10 9.70 2.96
N PRO A 214 9.16 10.86 2.27
CA PRO A 214 9.37 12.17 2.92
C PRO A 214 8.29 12.53 3.95
N LEU A 215 7.09 11.98 3.79
CA LEU A 215 5.96 12.21 4.69
C LEU A 215 5.88 11.18 5.83
N SER A 216 6.89 10.32 6.01
CA SER A 216 6.81 9.17 6.93
C SER A 216 6.38 9.58 8.35
N ASN A 217 7.00 10.64 8.87
CA ASN A 217 6.77 11.17 10.22
C ASN A 217 5.75 12.31 10.26
N ILE A 218 5.05 12.59 9.16
CA ILE A 218 4.07 13.68 9.07
C ILE A 218 2.67 13.11 9.31
N THR A 219 1.91 13.77 10.18
CA THR A 219 0.52 13.41 10.45
C THR A 219 -0.41 13.91 9.35
N SER A 220 -1.58 13.29 9.23
CA SER A 220 -2.65 13.70 8.31
C SER A 220 -3.05 15.16 8.54
N VAL A 221 -3.12 15.59 9.80
CA VAL A 221 -3.42 17.00 10.16
C VAL A 221 -2.36 17.94 9.60
N GLU A 222 -1.08 17.61 9.73
CA GLU A 222 0.02 18.42 9.20
C GLU A 222 0.02 18.45 7.67
N VAL A 223 -0.21 17.31 7.00
CA VAL A 223 -0.38 17.26 5.53
C VAL A 223 -1.50 18.20 5.10
N TRP A 224 -2.65 18.11 5.75
CA TRP A 224 -3.80 18.94 5.40
C TRP A 224 -3.59 20.42 5.66
N ASN A 225 -2.93 20.77 6.77
CA ASN A 225 -2.58 22.16 7.05
C ASN A 225 -1.61 22.70 5.99
N PHE A 226 -0.60 21.92 5.60
CA PHE A 226 0.33 22.27 4.54
C PHE A 226 -0.39 22.51 3.20
N LEU A 227 -1.22 21.56 2.76
CA LEU A 227 -1.97 21.69 1.50
C LEU A 227 -2.84 22.94 1.44
N ARG A 228 -3.51 23.29 2.56
CA ARG A 228 -4.34 24.50 2.65
C ARG A 228 -3.52 25.78 2.63
N VAL A 229 -2.43 25.84 3.41
CA VAL A 229 -1.55 27.02 3.47
C VAL A 229 -0.90 27.29 2.11
N MET A 230 -0.49 26.23 1.42
CA MET A 230 0.15 26.32 0.11
C MET A 230 -0.85 26.44 -1.05
N ASN A 231 -2.15 26.42 -0.77
CA ASN A 231 -3.22 26.48 -1.77
C ASN A 231 -3.06 25.45 -2.91
N VAL A 232 -2.67 24.23 -2.54
CA VAL A 232 -2.43 23.12 -3.47
C VAL A 232 -3.77 22.58 -3.96
N PRO A 233 -3.95 22.29 -5.27
CA PRO A 233 -5.15 21.61 -5.74
C PRO A 233 -5.27 20.21 -5.11
N VAL A 234 -6.43 19.90 -4.55
CA VAL A 234 -6.71 18.62 -3.88
C VAL A 234 -7.90 17.90 -4.52
N ASN A 235 -8.00 16.59 -4.29
CA ASN A 235 -9.10 15.78 -4.82
C ASN A 235 -10.42 16.23 -4.19
N SER A 236 -11.45 16.51 -5.00
CA SER A 236 -12.74 16.98 -4.50
C SER A 236 -13.46 15.96 -3.62
N LEU A 237 -13.12 14.67 -3.71
CA LEU A 237 -13.66 13.64 -2.82
C LEU A 237 -13.31 13.87 -1.34
N HIS A 238 -12.24 14.61 -1.04
CA HIS A 238 -11.91 14.95 0.34
C HIS A 238 -12.99 15.81 1.01
N SER A 239 -13.71 16.63 0.24
CA SER A 239 -14.89 17.37 0.72
C SER A 239 -16.13 16.49 0.91
N CYS A 240 -16.07 15.23 0.46
CA CYS A 240 -17.16 14.25 0.54
C CYS A 240 -16.88 13.15 1.59
N GLY A 241 -15.95 13.38 2.52
CA GLY A 241 -15.62 12.42 3.59
C GLY A 241 -14.62 11.33 3.21
N TYR A 242 -14.02 11.39 2.02
CA TYR A 242 -12.94 10.48 1.64
C TYR A 242 -11.62 10.97 2.24
N ILE A 243 -11.05 10.24 3.19
CA ILE A 243 -9.71 10.54 3.72
C ILE A 243 -8.65 9.82 2.88
N SER A 244 -8.70 8.48 2.81
CA SER A 244 -7.85 7.69 1.91
C SER A 244 -8.55 7.46 0.57
N ILE A 245 -7.88 7.79 -0.54
CA ILE A 245 -8.43 7.62 -1.89
C ILE A 245 -7.70 6.50 -2.65
N GLY A 246 -8.47 5.71 -3.40
CA GLY A 246 -7.96 4.67 -4.29
C GLY A 246 -8.81 4.56 -5.56
N CYS A 247 -8.91 3.34 -6.09
CA CYS A 247 -9.87 3.05 -7.15
C CYS A 247 -11.29 3.21 -6.62
N GLU A 248 -12.20 3.71 -7.47
CA GLU A 248 -13.61 3.94 -7.15
C GLU A 248 -14.27 2.75 -6.45
N PRO A 249 -14.23 1.51 -6.98
CA PRO A 249 -15.00 0.42 -6.40
C PRO A 249 -14.40 -0.11 -5.09
N CYS A 250 -13.18 0.29 -4.74
CA CYS A 250 -12.46 -0.20 -3.56
C CYS A 250 -12.22 0.90 -2.52
N THR A 251 -12.92 2.04 -2.66
CA THR A 251 -12.81 3.20 -1.79
C THR A 251 -14.19 3.73 -1.39
N ARG A 252 -14.40 4.02 -0.11
CA ARG A 252 -15.61 4.67 0.41
C ARG A 252 -15.23 5.77 1.41
N PRO A 253 -16.11 6.77 1.67
CA PRO A 253 -15.86 7.73 2.72
C PRO A 253 -15.86 7.05 4.10
N VAL A 254 -15.25 7.71 5.07
CA VAL A 254 -15.23 7.26 6.47
C VAL A 254 -16.08 8.17 7.35
N LEU A 255 -16.60 7.63 8.44
CA LEU A 255 -17.34 8.38 9.44
C LEU A 255 -16.43 9.27 10.29
N PRO A 256 -16.97 10.26 11.00
CA PRO A 256 -16.19 11.03 11.97
C PRO A 256 -15.44 10.10 12.95
N ASN A 257 -14.14 10.36 13.14
CA ASN A 257 -13.23 9.61 14.01
C ASN A 257 -12.91 8.16 13.62
N GLN A 258 -13.42 7.69 12.48
CA GLN A 258 -13.05 6.40 11.91
C GLN A 258 -11.66 6.47 11.27
N ALA A 259 -10.86 5.40 11.36
CA ALA A 259 -9.51 5.42 10.80
C ALA A 259 -9.56 5.52 9.26
N GLU A 260 -8.61 6.27 8.67
CA GLU A 260 -8.64 6.60 7.24
C GLU A 260 -8.62 5.38 6.30
N ARG A 261 -8.01 4.27 6.74
CA ARG A 261 -7.90 3.03 5.96
C ARG A 261 -9.13 2.15 6.03
N GLU A 262 -10.07 2.42 6.93
CA GLU A 262 -11.36 1.73 6.98
C GLU A 262 -12.25 2.05 5.78
N GLY A 263 -11.93 3.12 5.05
CA GLY A 263 -12.52 3.44 3.75
C GLY A 263 -11.97 2.59 2.59
N ARG A 264 -10.96 1.75 2.82
CA ARG A 264 -10.25 0.98 1.80
C ARG A 264 -10.49 -0.51 2.01
N TRP A 265 -10.85 -1.22 0.94
CA TRP A 265 -11.06 -2.69 0.98
C TRP A 265 -11.87 -3.11 2.20
N TRP A 266 -12.96 -2.39 2.49
CA TRP A 266 -13.68 -2.46 3.77
C TRP A 266 -14.31 -3.82 4.07
N TRP A 267 -14.42 -4.67 3.06
CA TRP A 267 -14.89 -6.05 3.17
C TRP A 267 -13.79 -7.03 3.60
N GLU A 268 -12.52 -6.64 3.50
CA GLU A 268 -11.37 -7.42 3.97
C GLU A 268 -10.99 -7.04 5.40
N ASP A 269 -10.23 -7.91 6.06
CA ASP A 269 -9.72 -7.64 7.39
C ASP A 269 -8.50 -6.72 7.38
N ALA A 270 -8.32 -5.94 8.45
CA ALA A 270 -7.25 -4.96 8.62
C ALA A 270 -5.84 -5.46 8.24
N ALA A 271 -5.48 -6.68 8.63
CA ALA A 271 -4.16 -7.26 8.33
C ALA A 271 -3.95 -7.56 6.84
N ALA A 272 -5.02 -7.73 6.06
CA ALA A 272 -4.98 -7.94 4.62
C ALA A 272 -5.08 -6.65 3.80
N LYS A 273 -5.48 -5.53 4.42
CA LYS A 273 -5.77 -4.27 3.71
C LYS A 273 -4.53 -3.51 3.22
N GLU A 274 -3.36 -4.11 3.06
CA GLU A 274 -2.22 -3.40 2.47
C GLU A 274 -2.08 -3.62 0.98
N CYS A 275 -1.73 -2.54 0.28
CA CYS A 275 -1.50 -2.64 -1.14
C CYS A 275 -0.22 -3.45 -1.40
N GLY A 276 -0.25 -4.35 -2.38
CA GLY A 276 0.93 -5.09 -2.84
C GLY A 276 2.11 -4.22 -3.30
N LEU A 277 1.95 -2.88 -3.42
CA LEU A 277 3.06 -1.95 -3.64
C LEU A 277 3.98 -1.75 -2.42
N HIS A 278 3.49 -2.04 -1.21
CA HIS A 278 4.19 -1.70 0.04
C HIS A 278 4.30 -2.91 0.97
N SER A 279 4.07 -4.12 0.45
CA SER A 279 4.04 -5.35 1.22
C SER A 279 5.36 -5.67 1.91
N GLY A 280 6.50 -5.14 1.45
CA GLY A 280 7.80 -5.39 2.07
C GLY A 280 8.06 -4.59 3.35
N ASN A 281 7.26 -3.56 3.66
CA ASN A 281 7.33 -2.84 4.94
C ASN A 281 6.50 -3.53 6.03
N ILE A 282 5.71 -4.53 5.64
CA ILE A 282 5.08 -5.46 6.55
C ILE A 282 6.14 -6.51 6.83
N LYS A 283 6.75 -6.50 8.02
CA LYS A 283 7.50 -7.68 8.48
C LYS A 283 6.55 -8.87 8.32
N LYS A 284 6.89 -9.80 7.42
CA LYS A 284 6.10 -11.01 7.21
C LYS A 284 6.06 -11.77 8.53
N GLY A 285 5.03 -11.52 9.31
CA GLY A 285 4.26 -12.63 9.84
C GLY A 285 3.43 -13.17 8.69
N ASP A 286 3.95 -14.18 8.01
CA ASP A 286 3.16 -15.41 7.83
C ASP A 286 2.13 -15.49 6.68
N GLY A 287 2.64 -15.42 5.45
CA GLY A 287 1.93 -15.84 4.23
C GLY A 287 2.33 -17.21 3.66
N THR A 288 3.29 -17.90 4.26
CA THR A 288 3.66 -19.29 3.94
C THR A 288 3.61 -20.12 5.23
N THR A 289 3.41 -21.41 5.07
CA THR A 289 3.10 -22.41 6.12
C THR A 289 4.31 -22.93 6.90
N GLU A 290 5.45 -22.25 6.84
CA GLU A 290 6.69 -22.76 7.48
C GLU A 290 7.08 -21.88 8.68
N ASP A 291 7.08 -22.53 9.86
CA ASP A 291 7.51 -22.14 11.20
C ASP A 291 7.05 -20.78 11.76
N ARG A 292 5.77 -20.75 12.16
CA ARG A 292 5.19 -19.67 12.98
C ARG A 292 5.34 -19.99 14.47
N THR A 293 6.56 -19.96 14.99
CA THR A 293 6.79 -20.14 16.42
C THR A 293 6.66 -18.79 17.15
N ALA A 294 5.93 -18.78 18.25
CA ALA A 294 5.88 -17.64 19.15
C ALA A 294 6.58 -18.02 20.46
N ASP A 295 7.42 -17.13 20.98
CA ASP A 295 8.16 -17.37 22.22
C ASP A 295 7.25 -17.45 23.45
N ARG A 296 6.03 -16.91 23.35
CA ARG A 296 5.02 -16.92 24.42
C ARG A 296 3.60 -16.82 23.87
N ASP A 297 2.64 -17.23 24.71
CA ASP A 297 1.22 -16.92 24.51
C ASP A 297 0.92 -15.45 24.86
N LEU A 298 -0.19 -14.93 24.32
CA LEU A 298 -0.72 -13.59 24.63
C LEU A 298 -1.76 -13.70 25.74
N TRP A 299 -1.80 -12.73 26.66
CA TRP A 299 -2.66 -12.75 27.86
C TRP A 299 -2.42 -14.00 28.74
N PRO A 300 -1.23 -14.14 29.35
CA PRO A 300 -0.86 -15.33 30.11
C PRO A 300 -1.71 -15.54 31.38
N ALA A 301 -1.50 -16.67 32.06
CA ALA A 301 -2.21 -17.01 33.30
C ALA A 301 -2.13 -15.87 34.33
N GLY A 302 -3.29 -15.41 34.81
CA GLY A 302 -3.44 -14.23 35.65
C GLY A 302 -3.99 -12.99 34.93
N SER A 303 -4.12 -13.03 33.60
CA SER A 303 -4.86 -12.05 32.82
C SER A 303 -6.35 -12.02 33.19
N THR A 304 -6.95 -10.85 33.09
CA THR A 304 -8.41 -10.64 33.23
C THR A 304 -9.17 -11.19 32.02
N VAL A 305 -8.48 -11.49 30.93
CA VAL A 305 -9.04 -12.07 29.71
C VAL A 305 -9.21 -13.58 29.89
N ALA A 306 -10.45 -14.06 29.83
CA ALA A 306 -10.75 -15.48 29.94
C ALA A 306 -10.18 -16.29 28.76
N THR A 307 -9.61 -17.47 29.01
CA THR A 307 -9.13 -18.37 27.95
C THR A 307 -10.23 -19.35 27.56
N LEU A 308 -10.61 -19.38 26.29
CA LEU A 308 -11.60 -20.34 25.80
C LEU A 308 -10.92 -21.62 25.29
N SER A 309 -11.43 -22.77 25.70
CA SER A 309 -11.16 -24.07 25.10
C SER A 309 -11.90 -24.25 23.77
N LYS A 310 -11.50 -25.26 22.99
CA LYS A 310 -12.14 -25.60 21.71
C LYS A 310 -13.60 -25.98 21.90
N GLU A 311 -13.91 -26.70 22.98
CA GLU A 311 -15.25 -27.14 23.35
C GLU A 311 -16.13 -25.95 23.70
N GLU A 312 -15.61 -25.00 24.49
CA GLU A 312 -16.33 -23.76 24.84
C GLU A 312 -16.63 -22.92 23.60
N VAL A 313 -15.66 -22.72 22.71
CA VAL A 313 -15.89 -21.95 21.47
C VAL A 313 -16.94 -22.60 20.57
N ARG A 314 -16.95 -23.93 20.46
CA ARG A 314 -18.00 -24.66 19.73
C ARG A 314 -19.37 -24.47 20.37
N ALA A 315 -19.47 -24.55 21.69
CA ALA A 315 -20.72 -24.27 22.41
C ALA A 315 -21.19 -22.82 22.22
N LEU A 316 -20.27 -21.86 22.20
CA LEU A 316 -20.56 -20.46 21.91
C LEU A 316 -21.08 -20.28 20.47
N ALA A 317 -20.50 -20.95 19.47
CA ALA A 317 -20.99 -20.90 18.10
C ALA A 317 -22.43 -21.47 17.96
N GLU A 318 -22.82 -22.42 18.81
CA GLU A 318 -24.17 -22.99 18.83
C GLU A 318 -25.22 -22.10 19.53
N GLY A 319 -24.81 -21.01 20.17
CA GLY A 319 -25.71 -20.07 20.84
C GLY A 319 -26.08 -20.44 22.28
N LYS A 320 -25.42 -21.42 22.91
CA LYS A 320 -25.74 -21.89 24.27
C LYS A 320 -24.94 -21.09 25.31
N ARG A 321 -25.48 -19.99 25.85
CA ARG A 321 -24.79 -19.20 26.90
C ARG A 321 -25.71 -18.22 27.64
N GLY A 322 -25.47 -18.05 28.94
CA GLY A 322 -26.22 -17.10 29.80
C GLY A 322 -25.66 -15.67 29.84
N LYS A 323 -24.44 -15.42 29.34
CA LYS A 323 -23.82 -14.08 29.23
C LYS A 323 -23.32 -13.84 27.82
N GLY A 324 -23.20 -12.57 27.43
CA GLY A 324 -22.55 -12.22 26.16
C GLY A 324 -21.04 -12.46 26.24
N THR A 325 -20.42 -12.86 25.13
CA THR A 325 -18.97 -13.09 25.07
C THR A 325 -18.33 -12.20 24.03
N LEU A 326 -17.40 -11.34 24.45
CA LEU A 326 -16.47 -10.65 23.58
C LEU A 326 -15.22 -11.51 23.43
N ALA A 327 -14.98 -12.08 22.25
CA ALA A 327 -13.83 -12.94 21.99
C ALA A 327 -12.87 -12.32 20.99
N VAL A 328 -11.57 -12.35 21.31
CA VAL A 328 -10.50 -12.13 20.33
C VAL A 328 -10.02 -13.47 19.80
N LEU A 329 -10.18 -13.68 18.49
CA LEU A 329 -9.58 -14.77 17.74
C LEU A 329 -8.17 -14.32 17.34
N TYR A 330 -7.16 -14.96 17.92
CA TYR A 330 -5.77 -14.52 17.79
C TYR A 330 -4.84 -15.66 17.41
N ALA A 331 -3.61 -15.28 17.07
CA ALA A 331 -2.48 -16.18 16.94
C ALA A 331 -1.29 -15.60 17.71
N PRO A 332 -0.56 -16.38 18.53
CA PRO A 332 0.53 -15.86 19.35
C PRO A 332 1.66 -15.17 18.57
N TRP A 333 1.96 -15.68 17.37
CA TRP A 333 2.97 -15.13 16.45
C TRP A 333 2.52 -13.83 15.76
N CYS A 334 1.23 -13.48 15.84
CA CYS A 334 0.70 -12.34 15.10
C CYS A 334 1.01 -11.02 15.81
N ARG A 335 1.87 -10.20 15.19
CA ARG A 335 2.23 -8.85 15.70
C ARG A 335 1.03 -7.94 15.97
N PHE A 336 -0.05 -8.08 15.19
CA PHE A 336 -1.27 -7.30 15.39
C PHE A 336 -2.06 -7.77 16.62
N CYS A 337 -1.94 -9.05 17.00
CA CYS A 337 -2.48 -9.58 18.25
C CYS A 337 -1.63 -9.10 19.43
N GLN A 338 -0.31 -9.12 19.28
CA GLN A 338 0.62 -8.59 20.29
C GLN A 338 0.37 -7.10 20.55
N ALA A 339 0.18 -6.29 19.51
CA ALA A 339 -0.13 -4.86 19.65
C ALA A 339 -1.50 -4.58 20.31
N LEU A 340 -2.45 -5.52 20.21
CA LEU A 340 -3.77 -5.43 20.83
C LEU A 340 -3.75 -5.78 22.32
N GLU A 341 -2.76 -6.57 22.76
CA GLU A 341 -2.69 -7.16 24.11
C GLU A 341 -2.96 -6.17 25.25
N PRO A 342 -2.31 -4.98 25.31
CA PRO A 342 -2.51 -4.04 26.43
C PRO A 342 -3.91 -3.43 26.46
N ALA A 343 -4.46 -3.08 25.30
CA ALA A 343 -5.78 -2.46 25.20
C ALA A 343 -6.89 -3.45 25.55
N TYR A 344 -6.74 -4.71 25.12
CA TYR A 344 -7.73 -5.74 25.39
C TYR A 344 -7.71 -6.20 26.85
N GLU A 345 -6.52 -6.22 27.49
CA GLU A 345 -6.40 -6.46 28.94
C GLU A 345 -7.11 -5.35 29.74
N ALA A 346 -6.86 -4.09 29.42
CA ALA A 346 -7.50 -2.95 30.08
C ALA A 346 -9.03 -2.94 29.87
N LEU A 347 -9.50 -3.40 28.71
CA LEU A 347 -10.93 -3.57 28.44
C LEU A 347 -11.54 -4.69 29.30
N ALA A 348 -10.87 -5.83 29.43
CA ALA A 348 -11.31 -6.93 30.29
C ALA A 348 -11.44 -6.48 31.74
N ALA A 349 -10.46 -5.73 32.25
CA ALA A 349 -10.54 -5.12 33.58
C ALA A 349 -11.72 -4.16 33.73
N ARG A 350 -11.99 -3.31 32.73
CA ARG A 350 -13.11 -2.36 32.73
C ARG A 350 -14.48 -3.05 32.71
N LEU A 351 -14.56 -4.24 32.11
CA LEU A 351 -15.79 -5.01 31.94
C LEU A 351 -15.94 -6.16 32.95
N ALA A 352 -15.06 -6.28 33.95
CA ALA A 352 -15.05 -7.38 34.91
C ALA A 352 -16.40 -7.56 35.64
N ASP A 353 -17.08 -6.46 35.98
CA ASP A 353 -18.37 -6.46 36.67
C ASP A 353 -19.58 -6.40 35.71
N SER A 354 -19.35 -6.53 34.39
CA SER A 354 -20.41 -6.46 33.38
C SER A 354 -21.08 -7.81 33.08
N ASN A 355 -22.11 -7.79 32.24
CA ASN A 355 -22.74 -9.00 31.70
C ASN A 355 -21.97 -9.60 30.50
N VAL A 356 -20.78 -9.07 30.18
CA VAL A 356 -19.94 -9.50 29.06
C VAL A 356 -18.69 -10.19 29.57
N THR A 357 -18.48 -11.42 29.15
CA THR A 357 -17.21 -12.12 29.33
C THR A 357 -16.22 -11.67 28.25
N VAL A 358 -15.10 -11.05 28.65
CA VAL A 358 -14.01 -10.74 27.73
C VAL A 358 -13.05 -11.92 27.69
N ALA A 359 -12.86 -12.47 26.50
CA ALA A 359 -12.18 -13.74 26.31
C ALA A 359 -11.24 -13.74 25.09
N LYS A 360 -10.34 -14.72 25.07
CA LYS A 360 -9.40 -15.01 23.98
C LYS A 360 -9.58 -16.45 23.49
N TYR A 361 -9.35 -16.65 22.20
CA TYR A 361 -9.24 -17.98 21.61
C TYR A 361 -8.09 -18.03 20.60
N GLN A 362 -7.17 -18.97 20.81
CA GLN A 362 -6.08 -19.23 19.88
C GLN A 362 -6.66 -19.94 18.65
N ALA A 363 -6.85 -19.19 17.57
CA ALA A 363 -7.59 -19.63 16.40
C ALA A 363 -6.69 -20.07 15.24
N ASP A 364 -5.37 -19.91 15.33
CA ASP A 364 -4.43 -20.42 14.31
C ASP A 364 -4.36 -21.94 14.26
N ILE A 365 -4.67 -22.61 15.37
CA ILE A 365 -4.77 -24.08 15.45
C ILE A 365 -6.15 -24.64 15.03
N ASP A 366 -7.16 -23.79 14.78
CA ASP A 366 -8.52 -24.19 14.38
C ASP A 366 -9.15 -23.20 13.38
N ARG A 367 -8.35 -22.80 12.37
CA ARG A 367 -8.70 -21.73 11.43
C ARG A 367 -9.97 -21.97 10.62
N GLU A 368 -10.15 -23.20 10.13
CA GLU A 368 -11.28 -23.57 9.27
C GLU A 368 -12.61 -23.40 10.02
N PHE A 369 -12.70 -23.99 11.21
CA PHE A 369 -13.85 -23.82 12.09
C PHE A 369 -14.15 -22.35 12.40
N CYS A 370 -13.12 -21.57 12.76
CA CYS A 370 -13.29 -20.14 13.05
C CYS A 370 -13.72 -19.32 11.83
N ASN A 371 -13.27 -19.70 10.63
CA ASN A 371 -13.67 -19.03 9.39
C ASN A 371 -15.16 -19.22 9.12
N GLU A 372 -15.62 -20.46 9.23
CA GLU A 372 -17.00 -20.87 8.95
C GLU A 372 -17.98 -20.36 10.00
N ASN A 373 -17.60 -20.40 11.28
CA ASN A 373 -18.53 -20.19 12.39
C ASN A 373 -18.38 -18.82 13.08
N LEU A 374 -17.18 -18.21 13.03
CA LEU A 374 -16.85 -17.01 13.80
C LEU A 374 -16.34 -15.85 12.92
N GLN A 375 -16.55 -15.93 11.60
CA GLN A 375 -16.19 -14.87 10.65
C GLN A 375 -14.69 -14.50 10.65
N LEU A 376 -13.81 -15.43 11.05
CA LEU A 376 -12.36 -15.25 10.97
C LEU A 376 -11.91 -15.22 9.52
N LYS A 377 -11.24 -14.14 9.08
CA LYS A 377 -10.50 -14.13 7.81
C LYS A 377 -9.00 -13.97 8.06
N THR A 378 -8.61 -13.12 9.00
CA THR A 378 -7.25 -12.86 9.47
C THR A 378 -7.21 -12.57 10.97
N PHE A 379 -6.00 -12.41 11.53
CA PHE A 379 -5.79 -12.12 12.94
C PHE A 379 -5.39 -10.66 13.19
N PRO A 380 -5.82 -10.07 14.33
CA PRO A 380 -6.85 -10.55 15.24
C PRO A 380 -8.24 -10.25 14.67
N THR A 381 -9.17 -11.18 14.84
CA THR A 381 -10.60 -10.93 14.62
C THR A 381 -11.30 -10.83 15.97
N ILE A 382 -11.97 -9.70 16.23
CA ILE A 382 -12.75 -9.50 17.46
C ILE A 382 -14.22 -9.72 17.12
N VAL A 383 -14.90 -10.55 17.91
CA VAL A 383 -16.32 -10.85 17.74
C VAL A 383 -17.06 -10.71 19.06
N TYR A 384 -18.30 -10.24 18.99
CA TYR A 384 -19.25 -10.29 20.08
C TYR A 384 -20.30 -11.35 19.78
N MET A 385 -20.55 -12.19 20.77
CA MET A 385 -21.48 -13.30 20.73
C MET A 385 -22.58 -13.03 21.79
N PRO A 386 -23.76 -12.51 21.41
CA PRO A 386 -24.83 -12.13 22.35
C PRO A 386 -25.41 -13.33 23.11
N PRO A 387 -25.93 -13.19 24.34
CA PRO A 387 -26.52 -14.32 25.08
C PRO A 387 -27.64 -15.01 24.29
N ASP A 388 -27.74 -16.33 24.44
CA ASP A 388 -28.79 -17.17 23.83
C ASP A 388 -29.03 -16.98 22.31
N SER A 389 -27.99 -16.57 21.57
CA SER A 389 -28.07 -16.29 20.13
C SER A 389 -26.97 -17.00 19.34
N LYS A 390 -27.29 -17.51 18.15
CA LYS A 390 -26.29 -17.99 17.19
C LYS A 390 -25.59 -16.88 16.42
N GLN A 391 -26.00 -15.62 16.63
CA GLN A 391 -25.43 -14.49 15.93
C GLN A 391 -24.00 -14.23 16.41
N VAL A 392 -23.12 -13.97 15.45
CA VAL A 392 -21.77 -13.47 15.68
C VAL A 392 -21.69 -12.08 15.10
N ILE A 393 -21.35 -11.09 15.92
CA ILE A 393 -21.25 -9.69 15.53
C ILE A 393 -19.75 -9.34 15.49
N LYS A 394 -19.20 -9.19 14.29
CA LYS A 394 -17.80 -8.84 14.11
C LYS A 394 -17.55 -7.36 14.43
N TYR A 395 -16.45 -7.07 15.12
CA TYR A 395 -16.01 -5.71 15.36
C TYR A 395 -15.65 -5.03 14.02
N PRO A 396 -16.30 -3.91 13.65
CA PRO A 396 -16.17 -3.37 12.31
C PRO A 396 -14.98 -2.42 12.12
N SER A 397 -14.34 -1.99 13.21
CA SER A 397 -13.35 -0.91 13.22
C SER A 397 -11.91 -1.40 13.29
N GLU A 398 -10.99 -0.60 12.74
CA GLU A 398 -9.54 -0.84 12.84
C GLU A 398 -8.96 -0.23 14.11
N ARG A 399 -9.64 0.75 14.69
CA ARG A 399 -9.27 1.39 15.94
C ARG A 399 -9.57 0.45 17.10
N ARG A 400 -8.53 0.01 17.81
CA ARG A 400 -8.64 -1.00 18.88
C ARG A 400 -8.14 -0.50 20.24
N ASP A 401 -8.24 0.79 20.47
CA ASP A 401 -8.04 1.35 21.82
C ASP A 401 -9.20 0.97 22.76
N VAL A 402 -8.92 1.04 24.07
CA VAL A 402 -9.83 0.61 25.13
C VAL A 402 -11.18 1.32 25.04
N ASP A 403 -11.18 2.63 24.77
CA ASP A 403 -12.38 3.45 24.78
C ASP A 403 -13.28 3.13 23.58
N THR A 404 -12.69 2.92 22.40
CA THR A 404 -13.44 2.52 21.20
C THR A 404 -14.06 1.13 21.36
N LEU A 405 -13.30 0.17 21.91
CA LEU A 405 -13.81 -1.18 22.16
C LEU A 405 -14.93 -1.17 23.22
N ASP A 406 -14.74 -0.46 24.33
CA ASP A 406 -15.73 -0.32 25.39
C ASP A 406 -17.03 0.34 24.89
N MET A 407 -16.92 1.42 24.11
CA MET A 407 -18.06 2.06 23.46
C MET A 407 -18.82 1.08 22.56
N TRP A 408 -18.12 0.30 21.74
CA TRP A 408 -18.75 -0.67 20.86
C TRP A 408 -19.46 -1.77 21.67
N VAL A 409 -18.80 -2.35 22.67
CA VAL A 409 -19.39 -3.38 23.54
C VAL A 409 -20.67 -2.87 24.19
N LYS A 410 -20.66 -1.67 24.78
CA LYS A 410 -21.86 -1.05 25.39
C LYS A 410 -23.00 -0.86 24.38
N THR A 411 -22.66 -0.65 23.11
CA THR A 411 -23.66 -0.49 22.04
C THR A 411 -24.30 -1.82 21.66
N VAL A 412 -23.53 -2.91 21.58
CA VAL A 412 -24.02 -4.22 21.11
C VAL A 412 -24.53 -5.14 22.22
N ALA A 413 -24.02 -4.99 23.45
CA ALA A 413 -24.40 -5.79 24.61
C ALA A 413 -25.55 -5.18 25.43
N GLY A 414 -25.87 -3.90 25.20
CA GLY A 414 -26.73 -3.12 26.09
C GLY A 414 -25.98 -2.66 27.35
N LYS A 415 -26.58 -1.74 28.11
CA LYS A 415 -26.05 -1.28 29.41
C LYS A 415 -26.18 -2.37 30.47
#